data_AF-A0A949JSM8-F1
#
_entry.id   AF-A0A949JSM8-F1
#
_cell.length_a   1.000
_cell.length_b   1.000
_cell.length_c   1.000
_cell.angle_alpha   90.00
_cell.angle_beta   90.00
_cell.angle_gamma   90.00
#
_symmetry.space_group_name_H-M   'P 1'
#
loop_
_entity.id
_entity.type
_entity.pdbx_description
1 polymer ?
#
loop_
_entity_poly.entity_id
_entity_poly.type
_entity_poly.pdbx_seq_one_letter_code
_entity_poly.pdbx_strand_id
1 'polypeptide(L)'
;MPRVHFVAKARKDNEVCKKGESYYWWKHKTGPRSSIKRMSKARPRGSELTLSDKIGRMRAAGEAIEDSFGNLDTGDVDSAESVISALEEAESEVREVADEYRESAENMEEGFGHSTSQSEAIEEQADEAESYADEIGNLKDSIENVEIPDRDDFETDAKEEIERQVNANELEEAESDSAVAQVMDEKYDEAVSGYIDEIGGYQGEAPCPV
;
A
#
# COMPACT_ATOMS: atom_id res chain seq x y z
N MET A 1 10.59 2.94 17.90
CA MET A 1 11.24 3.08 16.58
C MET A 1 12.52 3.90 16.66
N PRO A 2 13.54 3.60 15.83
CA PRO A 2 14.76 4.41 15.72
C PRO A 2 14.44 5.80 15.16
N ARG A 3 15.19 6.82 15.59
CA ARG A 3 15.05 8.18 15.04
C ARG A 3 15.81 8.28 13.73
N VAL A 4 15.12 8.74 12.69
CA VAL A 4 15.71 9.04 11.39
C VAL A 4 16.32 10.44 11.42
N HIS A 5 17.58 10.55 11.02
CA HIS A 5 18.32 11.79 10.95
C HIS A 5 18.61 12.14 9.49
N PHE A 6 18.10 13.27 9.03
CA PHE A 6 18.46 13.83 7.73
C PHE A 6 19.75 14.65 7.84
N VAL A 7 20.68 14.42 6.92
CA VAL A 7 21.93 15.17 6.79
C VAL A 7 21.92 15.85 5.43
N ALA A 8 21.74 17.17 5.42
CA ALA A 8 21.64 17.94 4.18
C ALA A 8 22.94 17.94 3.35
N LYS A 9 24.10 17.83 3.99
CA LYS A 9 25.41 17.88 3.31
C LYS A 9 26.44 16.99 4.01
N ALA A 10 26.81 15.88 3.36
CA ALA A 10 27.82 14.96 3.85
C ALA A 10 29.19 15.66 3.97
N ARG A 11 29.86 15.49 5.12
CA ARG A 11 31.19 16.10 5.38
C ARG A 11 32.34 15.28 4.80
N LYS A 12 32.12 13.98 4.60
CA LYS A 12 33.05 12.99 4.07
C LYS A 12 32.27 12.05 3.17
N ASP A 13 32.98 11.37 2.27
CA ASP A 13 32.41 10.27 1.49
C ASP A 13 31.98 9.14 2.45
N ASN A 14 30.84 8.50 2.16
CA ASN A 14 30.36 7.33 2.86
C ASN A 14 29.87 6.27 1.85
N GLU A 15 29.41 5.13 2.34
CA GLU A 15 28.98 3.99 1.50
C GLU A 15 27.82 4.35 0.54
N VAL A 16 27.01 5.34 0.90
CA VAL A 16 25.76 5.64 0.22
C VAL A 16 25.83 6.94 -0.57
N CYS A 17 26.66 7.91 -0.19
CA CYS A 17 26.75 9.21 -0.85
C CYS A 17 28.16 9.82 -0.80
N LYS A 18 28.47 10.70 -1.77
CA LYS A 18 29.73 11.47 -1.81
C LYS A 18 29.68 12.68 -0.89
N LYS A 19 30.85 13.23 -0.56
CA LYS A 19 30.99 14.48 0.19
C LYS A 19 30.23 15.60 -0.52
N GLY A 20 29.33 16.24 0.21
CA GLY A 20 28.47 17.30 -0.31
C GLY A 20 27.04 16.87 -0.60
N GLU A 21 26.78 15.57 -0.78
CA GLU A 21 25.42 15.06 -1.04
C GLU A 21 24.63 14.89 0.26
N SER A 22 23.29 14.92 0.16
CA SER A 22 22.39 14.67 1.28
C SER A 22 22.15 13.17 1.47
N TYR A 23 21.89 12.75 2.71
CA TYR A 23 21.52 11.36 3.02
C TYR A 23 20.74 11.28 4.35
N TYR A 24 20.11 10.14 4.57
CA TYR A 24 19.44 9.79 5.83
C TYR A 24 20.26 8.75 6.57
N TRP A 25 20.24 8.79 7.90
CA TRP A 25 20.78 7.71 8.71
C TRP A 25 19.92 7.48 9.95
N TRP A 26 19.89 6.23 10.39
CA TRP A 26 19.23 5.82 11.62
C TRP A 26 20.10 4.79 12.34
N LYS A 27 19.81 4.56 13.61
CA LYS A 27 20.55 3.60 14.43
C LYS A 27 19.59 2.72 15.22
N HIS A 28 19.82 1.42 15.17
CA HIS A 28 19.16 0.47 16.04
C HIS A 28 20.07 0.15 17.21
N LYS A 29 19.50 0.14 18.41
CA LYS A 29 20.22 -0.30 19.61
C LYS A 29 20.09 -1.81 19.70
N THR A 30 21.19 -2.53 19.49
CA THR A 30 21.22 -4.00 19.54
C THR A 30 21.64 -4.52 20.92
N GLY A 31 22.26 -3.69 21.74
CA GLY A 31 22.63 -4.06 23.11
C GLY A 31 23.02 -2.86 23.98
N PRO A 32 23.53 -3.09 25.21
CA PRO A 32 23.91 -2.02 26.13
C PRO A 32 25.03 -1.13 25.60
N ARG A 33 25.92 -1.68 24.77
CA ARG A 33 27.10 -0.99 24.22
C ARG A 33 27.23 -1.09 22.70
N SER A 34 26.27 -1.72 22.02
CA SER A 34 26.29 -1.92 20.58
C SER A 34 25.09 -1.26 19.90
N SER A 35 25.34 -0.70 18.72
CA SER A 35 24.30 -0.16 17.84
C SER A 35 24.68 -0.38 16.39
N ILE A 36 23.71 -0.75 15.57
CA ILE A 36 23.87 -0.87 14.13
C ILE A 36 23.41 0.45 13.51
N LYS A 37 24.31 1.12 12.79
CA LYS A 37 23.99 2.35 12.05
C LYS A 37 23.69 1.98 10.61
N ARG A 38 22.55 2.42 10.09
CA ARG A 38 22.13 2.28 8.69
C ARG A 38 22.09 3.66 8.04
N MET A 39 22.31 3.69 6.72
CA MET A 39 22.32 4.93 5.92
C MET A 39 21.59 4.66 4.60
N SER A 40 20.84 5.64 4.09
CA SER A 40 20.15 5.57 2.79
C SER A 40 20.19 6.95 2.10
N LYS A 41 20.15 6.99 0.76
CA LYS A 41 19.97 8.25 0.01
C LYS A 41 18.54 8.76 0.12
N ALA A 42 17.58 7.85 0.01
CA ALA A 42 16.17 8.12 0.16
C ALA A 42 15.76 8.09 1.64
N ARG A 43 14.59 8.66 1.95
CA ARG A 43 13.99 8.52 3.27
C ARG A 43 13.70 7.03 3.49
N PRO A 44 14.15 6.42 4.61
CA PRO A 44 13.90 5.02 4.85
C PRO A 44 12.41 4.75 4.99
N ARG A 45 11.98 3.60 4.45
CA ARG A 45 10.61 3.11 4.58
C ARG A 45 10.36 2.55 5.98
N GLY A 46 9.10 2.41 6.37
CA GLY A 46 8.70 1.91 7.69
C GLY A 46 9.17 0.48 7.95
N SER A 47 9.20 -0.35 6.91
CA SER A 47 9.78 -1.70 6.88
C SER A 47 11.28 -1.73 7.21
N GLU A 48 12.05 -0.75 6.73
CA GLU A 48 13.50 -0.64 7.00
C GLU A 48 13.83 -0.12 8.42
N LEU A 49 12.84 0.40 9.15
CA LEU A 49 12.99 0.95 10.49
C LEU A 49 12.80 -0.08 11.61
N THR A 50 12.52 -1.34 11.26
CA THR A 50 12.53 -2.47 12.20
C THR A 50 13.78 -3.35 12.05
N LEU A 51 14.11 -4.11 13.10
CA LEU A 51 15.15 -5.15 13.04
C LEU A 51 14.56 -6.56 12.92
N SER A 52 13.28 -6.73 13.26
CA SER A 52 12.60 -8.01 13.12
C SER A 52 12.33 -8.22 11.64
N ASP A 53 12.79 -9.36 11.12
CA ASP A 53 12.59 -9.75 9.73
C ASP A 53 11.09 -9.90 9.42
N LYS A 54 10.37 -10.65 10.26
CA LYS A 54 8.92 -10.86 10.18
C LYS A 54 8.11 -9.56 10.14
N ILE A 55 8.36 -8.65 11.10
CA ILE A 55 7.69 -7.34 11.14
C ILE A 55 8.09 -6.49 9.92
N GLY A 56 9.34 -6.63 9.46
CA GLY A 56 9.84 -5.95 8.27
C GLY A 56 9.07 -6.38 7.02
N ARG A 57 8.86 -7.68 6.84
CA ARG A 57 8.12 -8.28 5.72
C ARG A 57 6.64 -7.89 5.74
N MET A 58 5.96 -7.98 6.89
CA MET A 58 4.57 -7.49 7.01
C MET A 58 4.43 -6.01 6.64
N ARG A 59 5.36 -5.16 7.07
CA ARG A 59 5.33 -3.73 6.71
C ARG A 59 5.66 -3.50 5.24
N ALA A 60 6.58 -4.27 4.68
CA ALA A 60 6.92 -4.19 3.27
C ALA A 60 5.73 -4.59 2.39
N ALA A 61 4.95 -5.60 2.81
CA ALA A 61 3.70 -6.00 2.16
C ALA A 61 2.69 -4.84 2.14
N GLY A 62 2.45 -4.20 3.29
CA GLY A 62 1.59 -3.00 3.36
C GLY A 62 2.08 -1.84 2.48
N GLU A 63 3.39 -1.56 2.49
CA GLU A 63 4.00 -0.53 1.65
C GLU A 63 3.90 -0.86 0.14
N ALA A 64 3.96 -2.15 -0.24
CA ALA A 64 3.77 -2.58 -1.62
C ALA A 64 2.32 -2.35 -2.08
N ILE A 65 1.35 -2.63 -1.21
CA ILE A 65 -0.06 -2.30 -1.45
C ILE A 65 -0.21 -0.78 -1.64
N GLU A 66 0.32 0.04 -0.73
CA GLU A 66 0.27 1.50 -0.82
C GLU A 66 0.92 2.03 -2.11
N ASP A 67 2.07 1.50 -2.50
CA ASP A 67 2.74 1.87 -3.76
C ASP A 67 1.87 1.52 -4.97
N SER A 68 1.21 0.36 -4.98
CA SER A 68 0.31 -0.05 -6.05
C SER A 68 -0.90 0.87 -6.16
N PHE A 69 -1.52 1.24 -5.03
CA PHE A 69 -2.61 2.22 -5.03
C PHE A 69 -2.14 3.62 -5.47
N GLY A 70 -0.93 4.03 -5.07
CA GLY A 70 -0.36 5.32 -5.46
C GLY A 70 0.00 5.43 -6.95
N ASN A 71 0.11 4.29 -7.65
CA ASN A 71 0.37 4.22 -9.09
C ASN A 71 -0.91 4.04 -9.94
N LEU A 72 -2.09 3.92 -9.33
CA LEU A 72 -3.36 3.95 -10.07
C LEU A 72 -3.51 5.32 -10.74
N ASP A 73 -3.24 5.38 -12.04
CA ASP A 73 -3.64 6.52 -12.86
C ASP A 73 -5.13 6.37 -13.19
N THR A 74 -5.90 7.45 -13.11
CA THR A 74 -7.36 7.44 -13.25
C THR A 74 -7.75 6.94 -14.64
N GLY A 75 -8.19 5.67 -14.75
CA GLY A 75 -8.79 5.12 -15.97
C GLY A 75 -8.02 4.07 -16.74
N ASP A 76 -6.95 3.50 -16.19
CA ASP A 76 -6.29 2.33 -16.79
C ASP A 76 -6.74 1.02 -16.11
N VAL A 77 -7.52 0.20 -16.81
CA VAL A 77 -8.01 -1.12 -16.32
C VAL A 77 -6.84 -2.05 -15.98
N ASP A 78 -5.72 -1.93 -16.68
CA ASP A 78 -4.49 -2.68 -16.39
C ASP A 78 -3.95 -2.37 -14.98
N SER A 79 -4.33 -1.21 -14.41
CA SER A 79 -3.93 -0.83 -13.05
C SER A 79 -4.72 -1.57 -11.96
N ALA A 80 -5.96 -1.99 -12.22
CA ALA A 80 -6.74 -2.76 -11.27
C ALA A 80 -6.17 -4.18 -11.09
N GLU A 81 -5.80 -4.84 -12.19
CA GLU A 81 -5.12 -6.14 -12.16
C GLU A 81 -3.78 -6.07 -11.42
N SER A 82 -3.04 -4.96 -11.56
CA SER A 82 -1.80 -4.74 -10.83
C SER A 82 -2.02 -4.62 -9.31
N VAL A 83 -3.12 -3.96 -8.89
CA VAL A 83 -3.46 -3.83 -7.47
C VAL A 83 -3.89 -5.18 -6.89
N ILE A 84 -4.73 -5.94 -7.60
CA ILE A 84 -5.13 -7.29 -7.20
C ILE A 84 -3.89 -8.18 -7.05
N SER A 85 -2.99 -8.17 -8.03
CA SER A 85 -1.74 -8.93 -7.96
C SER A 85 -0.90 -8.55 -6.73
N ALA A 86 -0.78 -7.26 -6.42
CA ALA A 86 -0.06 -6.80 -5.24
C ALA A 86 -0.73 -7.21 -3.92
N LEU A 87 -2.08 -7.22 -3.88
CA LEU A 87 -2.84 -7.71 -2.73
C LEU A 87 -2.65 -9.21 -2.53
N GLU A 88 -2.65 -10.02 -3.60
CA GLU A 88 -2.39 -11.46 -3.52
C GLU A 88 -0.98 -11.78 -3.02
N GLU A 89 0.03 -11.06 -3.52
CA GLU A 89 1.41 -11.19 -3.05
C GLU A 89 1.54 -10.81 -1.57
N ALA A 90 0.91 -9.71 -1.16
CA ALA A 90 0.92 -9.25 0.22
C ALA A 90 0.16 -10.22 1.16
N GLU A 91 -1.00 -10.71 0.75
CA GLU A 91 -1.79 -11.71 1.48
C GLU A 91 -0.97 -12.99 1.71
N SER A 92 -0.31 -13.49 0.66
CA SER A 92 0.55 -14.67 0.74
C SER A 92 1.74 -14.45 1.69
N GLU A 93 2.43 -13.31 1.58
CA GLU A 93 3.59 -13.00 2.41
C GLU A 93 3.21 -12.88 3.90
N VAL A 94 2.07 -12.22 4.20
CA VAL A 94 1.60 -12.08 5.58
C VAL A 94 1.21 -13.43 6.18
N ARG A 95 0.58 -14.33 5.40
CA ARG A 95 0.29 -15.70 5.85
C ARG A 95 1.56 -16.51 6.13
N GLU A 96 2.57 -16.41 5.28
CA GLU A 96 3.86 -17.06 5.54
C GLU A 96 4.48 -16.54 6.85
N VAL A 97 4.41 -15.24 7.13
CA VAL A 97 4.87 -14.68 8.40
C VAL A 97 4.05 -15.21 9.60
N ALA A 98 2.74 -15.37 9.46
CA ALA A 98 1.88 -15.96 10.49
C ALA A 98 2.30 -17.42 10.80
N ASP A 99 2.49 -18.24 9.76
CA ASP A 99 2.94 -19.63 9.88
C ASP A 99 4.32 -19.71 10.56
N GLU A 100 5.26 -18.82 10.22
CA GLU A 100 6.56 -18.78 10.89
C GLU A 100 6.46 -18.39 12.37
N TYR A 101 5.51 -17.53 12.76
CA TYR A 101 5.25 -17.25 14.18
C TYR A 101 4.72 -18.49 14.89
N ARG A 102 3.75 -19.22 14.30
CA ARG A 102 3.25 -20.49 14.85
C ARG A 102 4.36 -21.52 15.03
N GLU A 103 5.17 -21.74 14.01
CA GLU A 103 6.32 -22.64 14.08
C GLU A 103 7.32 -22.21 15.17
N SER A 104 7.51 -20.89 15.35
CA SER A 104 8.39 -20.37 16.42
C SER A 104 7.82 -20.59 17.82
N ALA A 105 6.49 -20.47 17.98
CA ALA A 105 5.81 -20.79 19.24
C ALA A 105 5.92 -22.28 19.54
N GLU A 106 5.57 -23.16 18.59
CA GLU A 106 5.63 -24.62 18.73
C GLU A 106 7.04 -25.11 19.09
N ASN A 107 8.06 -24.64 18.37
CA ASN A 107 9.46 -24.98 18.65
C ASN A 107 9.88 -24.56 20.08
N MET A 108 9.34 -23.45 20.58
CA MET A 108 9.59 -23.02 21.95
C MET A 108 8.92 -23.95 22.97
N GLU A 109 7.65 -24.30 22.73
CA GLU A 109 6.90 -25.21 23.61
C GLU A 109 7.50 -26.61 23.66
N GLU A 110 7.93 -27.15 22.52
CA GLU A 110 8.63 -28.43 22.46
C GLU A 110 9.95 -28.35 23.24
N GLY A 111 10.69 -27.25 23.12
CA GLY A 111 11.94 -27.03 23.83
C GLY A 111 11.79 -26.97 25.36
N PHE A 112 10.68 -26.43 25.87
CA PHE A 112 10.39 -26.34 27.31
C PHE A 112 9.53 -27.50 27.84
N GLY A 113 8.85 -28.25 26.97
CA GLY A 113 7.93 -29.32 27.31
C GLY A 113 6.57 -28.86 27.84
N HIS A 114 6.26 -27.56 27.75
CA HIS A 114 4.98 -26.96 28.12
C HIS A 114 4.84 -25.57 27.47
N SER A 115 3.62 -25.06 27.38
CA SER A 115 3.37 -23.67 26.96
C SER A 115 4.01 -22.68 27.92
N THR A 116 4.51 -21.57 27.39
CA THR A 116 5.13 -20.49 28.16
C THR A 116 4.44 -19.18 27.84
N SER A 117 4.55 -18.18 28.73
CA SER A 117 4.03 -16.85 28.41
C SER A 117 4.64 -16.22 27.16
N GLN A 118 5.82 -16.70 26.72
CA GLN A 118 6.45 -16.24 25.49
C GLN A 118 5.90 -16.94 24.26
N SER A 119 5.60 -18.24 24.33
CA SER A 119 4.96 -18.95 23.22
C SER A 119 3.53 -18.46 23.00
N GLU A 120 2.77 -18.26 24.08
CA GLU A 120 1.41 -17.69 24.03
C GLU A 120 1.39 -16.30 23.37
N ALA A 121 2.37 -15.43 23.68
CA ALA A 121 2.47 -14.10 23.05
C ALA A 121 2.88 -14.16 21.57
N ILE A 122 3.64 -15.18 21.17
CA ILE A 122 4.02 -15.38 19.76
C ILE A 122 2.82 -15.95 18.98
N GLU A 123 2.02 -16.81 19.60
CA GLU A 123 0.78 -17.34 19.03
C GLU A 123 -0.24 -16.22 18.80
N GLU A 124 -0.41 -15.30 19.76
CA GLU A 124 -1.24 -14.09 19.59
C GLU A 124 -0.76 -13.24 18.40
N GLN A 125 0.56 -13.09 18.21
CA GLN A 125 1.11 -12.39 17.04
C GLN A 125 0.85 -13.12 15.72
N ALA A 126 0.80 -14.46 15.73
CA ALA A 126 0.43 -15.23 14.55
C ALA A 126 -1.04 -15.01 14.18
N ASP A 127 -1.92 -15.00 15.17
CA ASP A 127 -3.35 -14.76 14.98
C ASP A 127 -3.64 -13.33 14.50
N GLU A 128 -2.91 -12.33 15.03
CA GLU A 128 -2.96 -10.95 14.51
C GLU A 128 -2.52 -10.88 13.04
N ALA A 129 -1.44 -11.58 12.67
CA ALA A 129 -0.97 -11.62 11.29
C ALA A 129 -1.96 -12.33 10.36
N GLU A 130 -2.58 -13.44 10.80
CA GLU A 130 -3.61 -14.14 10.03
C GLU A 130 -4.86 -13.28 9.83
N SER A 131 -5.33 -12.61 10.88
CA SER A 131 -6.44 -11.66 10.78
C SER A 131 -6.13 -10.54 9.78
N TYR A 132 -4.90 -10.04 9.76
CA TYR A 132 -4.49 -9.02 8.80
C TYR A 132 -4.45 -9.57 7.35
N ALA A 133 -3.99 -10.80 7.15
CA ALA A 133 -4.05 -11.45 5.84
C ALA A 133 -5.51 -11.61 5.36
N ASP A 134 -6.43 -11.97 6.25
CA ASP A 134 -7.85 -12.09 5.92
C ASP A 134 -8.47 -10.73 5.58
N GLU A 135 -8.07 -9.64 6.24
CA GLU A 135 -8.45 -8.27 5.85
C GLU A 135 -7.98 -7.93 4.43
N ILE A 136 -6.74 -8.27 4.06
CA ILE A 136 -6.21 -8.09 2.71
C ILE A 136 -7.01 -8.93 1.70
N GLY A 137 -7.32 -10.19 2.03
CA GLY A 137 -8.13 -11.07 1.19
C GLY A 137 -9.54 -10.52 0.96
N ASN A 138 -10.20 -10.03 2.01
CA ASN A 138 -11.52 -9.41 1.89
C ASN A 138 -11.49 -8.13 1.04
N LEU A 139 -10.41 -7.33 1.15
CA LEU A 139 -10.23 -6.13 0.31
C LEU A 139 -10.04 -6.50 -1.16
N LYS A 140 -9.23 -7.53 -1.45
CA LYS A 140 -9.04 -8.08 -2.79
C LYS A 140 -10.37 -8.54 -3.40
N ASP A 141 -11.13 -9.35 -2.67
CA ASP A 141 -12.44 -9.82 -3.11
C ASP A 141 -13.39 -8.64 -3.36
N SER A 142 -13.33 -7.60 -2.53
CA SER A 142 -14.14 -6.40 -2.73
C SER A 142 -13.78 -5.69 -4.04
N ILE A 143 -12.50 -5.57 -4.37
CA ILE A 143 -12.03 -4.92 -5.61
C ILE A 143 -12.37 -5.79 -6.84
N GLU A 144 -12.19 -7.10 -6.77
CA GLU A 144 -12.50 -8.02 -7.88
C GLU A 144 -14.00 -8.01 -8.24
N ASN A 145 -14.86 -7.83 -7.24
CA ASN A 145 -16.31 -7.78 -7.43
C ASN A 145 -16.84 -6.38 -7.81
N VAL A 146 -15.99 -5.35 -7.84
CA VAL A 146 -16.41 -4.02 -8.31
C VAL A 146 -16.50 -4.06 -9.83
N GLU A 147 -17.74 -4.08 -10.33
CA GLU A 147 -18.03 -3.92 -11.75
C GLU A 147 -17.77 -2.45 -12.11
N ILE A 148 -16.59 -2.17 -12.67
CA ILE A 148 -16.26 -0.84 -13.20
C ILE A 148 -17.10 -0.67 -14.47
N PRO A 149 -18.06 0.28 -14.51
CA PRO A 149 -18.85 0.51 -15.71
C PRO A 149 -17.92 0.83 -16.89
N ASP A 150 -18.20 0.20 -18.03
CA ASP A 150 -17.37 0.38 -19.23
C ASP A 150 -17.40 1.85 -19.64
N ARG A 151 -16.29 2.38 -20.16
CA ARG A 151 -16.26 3.77 -20.66
C ARG A 151 -17.35 4.03 -21.69
N ASP A 152 -17.70 3.02 -22.48
CA ASP A 152 -18.76 3.07 -23.48
C ASP A 152 -20.17 3.22 -22.86
N ASP A 153 -20.39 2.78 -21.61
CA ASP A 153 -21.66 2.96 -20.90
C ASP A 153 -21.92 4.44 -20.61
N PHE A 154 -20.88 5.22 -20.35
CA PHE A 154 -20.99 6.67 -20.14
C PHE A 154 -21.14 7.44 -21.45
N GLU A 155 -20.71 6.87 -22.58
CA GLU A 155 -20.70 7.56 -23.88
C GLU A 155 -22.12 7.97 -24.30
N THR A 156 -23.09 7.10 -24.01
CA THR A 156 -24.51 7.35 -24.32
C THR A 156 -25.07 8.48 -23.46
N ASP A 157 -24.78 8.47 -22.15
CA ASP A 157 -25.26 9.48 -21.21
C ASP A 157 -24.62 10.86 -21.42
N ALA A 158 -23.34 10.91 -21.80
CA ALA A 158 -22.68 12.17 -22.13
C ALA A 158 -23.15 12.76 -23.46
N LYS A 159 -23.36 11.91 -24.49
CA LYS A 159 -23.94 12.34 -25.78
C LYS A 159 -25.32 12.94 -25.59
N GLU A 160 -26.21 12.30 -24.83
CA GLU A 160 -27.54 12.84 -24.53
C GLU A 160 -27.50 14.19 -23.80
N GLU A 161 -26.61 14.34 -22.81
CA GLU A 161 -26.49 15.58 -22.04
C GLU A 161 -26.02 16.75 -22.92
N ILE A 162 -25.06 16.50 -23.81
CA ILE A 162 -24.56 17.54 -24.72
C ILE A 162 -25.55 17.83 -25.83
N GLU A 163 -26.26 16.83 -26.37
CA GLU A 163 -27.33 17.06 -27.34
C GLU A 163 -28.43 17.96 -26.76
N ARG A 164 -28.73 17.82 -25.45
CA ARG A 164 -29.60 18.74 -24.71
C ARG A 164 -29.04 20.16 -24.64
N GLN A 165 -27.75 20.32 -24.36
CA GLN A 165 -27.11 21.64 -24.24
C GLN A 165 -26.91 22.33 -25.60
N VAL A 166 -26.57 21.58 -26.65
CA VAL A 166 -26.41 22.10 -28.03
C VAL A 166 -27.75 22.56 -28.60
N ASN A 167 -28.83 21.80 -28.40
CA ASN A 167 -30.19 22.24 -28.76
C ASN A 167 -30.63 23.51 -28.02
N ALA A 168 -30.12 23.75 -26.82
CA ALA A 168 -30.46 24.93 -26.03
C ALA A 168 -29.66 26.19 -26.41
N ASN A 169 -28.45 26.05 -26.97
CA ASN A 169 -27.49 27.15 -27.12
C ASN A 169 -27.08 27.50 -28.57
N GLU A 170 -27.66 26.90 -29.62
CA GLU A 170 -27.26 27.13 -31.04
C GLU A 170 -25.73 26.98 -31.28
N LEU A 171 -25.11 25.97 -30.68
CA LEU A 171 -23.68 25.68 -30.83
C LEU A 171 -23.40 24.95 -32.16
N GLU A 172 -22.26 25.26 -32.80
CA GLU A 172 -21.83 24.67 -34.08
C GLU A 172 -21.36 23.21 -33.88
N GLU A 173 -21.82 22.26 -34.72
CA GLU A 173 -21.58 20.81 -34.62
C GLU A 173 -20.10 20.38 -34.42
N ALA A 174 -19.13 21.20 -34.82
CA ALA A 174 -17.71 20.87 -34.64
C ALA A 174 -17.20 21.10 -33.20
N GLU A 175 -17.87 21.95 -32.42
CA GLU A 175 -17.54 22.17 -31.00
C GLU A 175 -18.20 21.11 -30.10
N SER A 176 -19.25 20.41 -30.57
CA SER A 176 -19.94 19.40 -29.77
C SER A 176 -19.11 18.15 -29.52
N ASP A 177 -18.40 17.63 -30.52
CA ASP A 177 -17.63 16.38 -30.36
C ASP A 177 -16.47 16.52 -29.37
N SER A 178 -15.78 17.67 -29.40
CA SER A 178 -14.73 17.98 -28.42
C SER A 178 -15.32 18.21 -27.02
N ALA A 179 -16.50 18.81 -26.92
CA ALA A 179 -17.19 18.96 -25.65
C ALA A 179 -17.66 17.61 -25.08
N VAL A 180 -18.07 16.66 -25.95
CA VAL A 180 -18.43 15.28 -25.54
C VAL A 180 -17.26 14.57 -24.91
N ALA A 181 -16.09 14.63 -25.54
CA ALA A 181 -14.89 14.04 -24.97
C ALA A 181 -14.54 14.64 -23.59
N GLN A 182 -14.65 15.97 -23.43
CA GLN A 182 -14.34 16.64 -22.16
C GLN A 182 -15.33 16.27 -21.04
N VAL A 183 -16.64 16.28 -21.32
CA VAL A 183 -17.67 15.92 -20.32
C VAL A 183 -17.58 14.44 -19.97
N MET A 184 -17.22 13.59 -20.93
CA MET A 184 -16.96 12.17 -20.70
C MET A 184 -15.81 11.97 -19.72
N ASP A 185 -14.67 12.60 -19.98
CA ASP A 185 -13.50 12.49 -19.10
C ASP A 185 -13.81 13.06 -17.70
N GLU A 186 -14.48 14.21 -17.60
CA GLU A 186 -14.87 14.79 -16.30
C GLU A 186 -15.82 13.89 -15.49
N LYS A 187 -16.86 13.31 -16.15
CA LYS A 187 -17.79 12.40 -15.47
C LYS A 187 -17.14 11.08 -15.07
N TYR A 188 -16.25 10.57 -15.92
CA TYR A 188 -15.52 9.36 -15.64
C TYR A 188 -14.56 9.57 -14.46
N ASP A 189 -13.81 10.68 -14.44
CA ASP A 189 -12.96 11.06 -13.31
C ASP A 189 -13.76 11.25 -12.02
N GLU A 190 -14.94 11.87 -12.08
CA GLU A 190 -15.83 12.03 -10.91
C GLU A 190 -16.35 10.68 -10.38
N ALA A 191 -16.77 9.79 -11.28
CA ALA A 191 -17.24 8.46 -10.92
C ALA A 191 -16.11 7.62 -10.30
N VAL A 192 -14.94 7.59 -10.95
CA VAL A 192 -13.76 6.87 -10.46
C VAL A 192 -13.28 7.45 -9.13
N SER A 193 -13.22 8.78 -8.98
CA SER A 193 -12.88 9.40 -7.70
C SER A 193 -13.86 9.05 -6.60
N GLY A 194 -15.17 8.98 -6.89
CA GLY A 194 -16.19 8.56 -5.94
C GLY A 194 -15.98 7.10 -5.48
N TYR A 195 -15.65 6.21 -6.41
CA TYR A 195 -15.32 4.81 -6.11
C TYR A 195 -14.02 4.67 -5.31
N ILE A 196 -12.97 5.44 -5.67
CA ILE A 196 -11.71 5.45 -4.92
C ILE A 196 -11.94 5.96 -3.49
N ASP A 197 -12.82 6.95 -3.26
CA ASP A 197 -13.15 7.39 -1.90
C ASP A 197 -13.95 6.33 -1.12
N GLU A 198 -14.82 5.57 -1.79
CA GLU A 198 -15.59 4.48 -1.18
C GLU A 198 -14.70 3.29 -0.80
N ILE A 199 -13.70 2.96 -1.62
CA ILE A 199 -12.70 1.91 -1.37
C ILE A 199 -11.60 2.40 -0.40
N GLY A 200 -11.12 3.63 -0.61
CA GLY A 200 -9.98 4.27 0.06
C GLY A 200 -10.31 4.92 1.41
N GLY A 201 -11.59 4.97 1.80
CA GLY A 201 -12.01 5.27 3.17
C GLY A 201 -11.44 4.31 4.23
N TYR A 202 -10.80 3.21 3.81
CA TYR A 202 -10.02 2.34 4.67
C TYR A 202 -8.70 3.00 5.09
N GLN A 203 -8.74 3.78 6.18
CA GLN A 203 -7.55 4.14 6.93
C GLN A 203 -7.05 2.90 7.68
N GLY A 204 -6.48 1.95 6.94
CA GLY A 204 -5.77 0.81 7.49
C GLY A 204 -4.50 1.27 8.17
N GLU A 205 -4.60 1.89 9.36
CA GLU A 205 -3.47 1.96 10.26
C GLU A 205 -3.13 0.52 10.63
N ALA A 206 -2.07 -0.03 10.02
CA ALA A 206 -1.56 -1.36 10.34
C ALA A 206 -1.52 -1.51 11.86
N PRO A 207 -2.10 -2.60 12.43
CA PRO A 207 -2.19 -2.78 13.87
C PRO A 207 -0.81 -2.55 14.45
N CYS A 208 -0.67 -1.53 15.30
CA CYS A 208 0.62 -1.25 15.92
C CYS A 208 0.90 -2.38 16.90
N PRO A 209 1.85 -3.30 16.63
CA PRO A 209 2.19 -4.31 17.62
C PRO A 209 2.81 -3.56 18.81
N VAL A 210 2.23 -3.76 20.00
CA VAL A 210 2.60 -3.07 21.25
C VAL A 210 3.99 -3.50 21.73
#